data_AF-A0A9Q1HMD7-F1
#
_entry.id   AF-A0A9Q1HMD7-F1
#
_cell.length_a   1.000
_cell.length_b   1.000
_cell.length_c   1.000
_cell.angle_alpha   90.00
_cell.angle_beta   90.00
_cell.angle_gamma   90.00
#
_symmetry.space_group_name_H-M   'P 1'
#
loop_
_entity.id
_entity.type
_entity.pdbx_description
1 polymer ?
#
loop_
_entity_poly.entity_id
_entity_poly.type
_entity_poly.pdbx_seq_one_letter_code
_entity_poly.pdbx_strand_id
1 'polypeptide(L)'
;MWRARITVGGGAEENPRSSRVRSSSRISTACVRLVSVKFILDIIASALDPPKFSPTVTDIKGAVALFPGKLVTYRSFKSAGPRNMRSTSEAEFLKAVEELTAFGKVVEVRVPRATRKTAVFLRKAPGEIQEALWTTSIGQEAFARQFSKATHSKVSKNIAAKIAEM
;
A
#
# COMPACT_ATOMS: atom_id res chain seq x y z
N MET A 1 -21.58 -77.50 50.64
CA MET A 1 -20.49 -78.49 50.75
C MET A 1 -20.92 -79.72 49.95
N TRP A 2 -20.00 -80.38 49.24
CA TRP A 2 -20.13 -81.58 48.35
C TRP A 2 -20.07 -81.35 46.82
N ARG A 3 -18.81 -81.37 46.37
CA ARG A 3 -18.16 -81.99 45.18
C ARG A 3 -18.86 -82.07 43.80
N ALA A 4 -18.07 -81.54 42.85
CA ALA A 4 -18.03 -81.64 41.40
C ALA A 4 -18.34 -82.99 40.72
N ARG A 5 -18.77 -82.88 39.44
CA ARG A 5 -18.37 -83.80 38.37
C ARG A 5 -18.18 -83.04 37.05
N ILE A 6 -16.99 -83.20 36.48
CA ILE A 6 -16.56 -82.73 35.16
C ILE A 6 -17.03 -83.75 34.11
N THR A 7 -17.43 -83.26 32.93
CA THR A 7 -17.33 -84.05 31.69
C THR A 7 -16.83 -83.16 30.56
N VAL A 8 -15.86 -83.71 29.83
CA VAL A 8 -15.07 -83.11 28.75
C VAL A 8 -15.71 -83.47 27.40
N GLY A 9 -15.61 -82.58 26.42
CA GLY A 9 -15.82 -82.88 24.99
C GLY A 9 -15.92 -81.57 24.20
N GLY A 10 -14.83 -81.12 23.57
CA GLY A 10 -14.54 -81.37 22.15
C GLY A 10 -14.97 -80.12 21.37
N GLY A 11 -14.08 -79.26 20.87
CA GLY A 11 -13.14 -79.52 19.80
C GLY A 11 -13.72 -78.94 18.49
N ALA A 12 -13.32 -77.72 18.13
CA ALA A 12 -13.46 -77.19 16.77
C ALA A 12 -12.56 -75.95 16.60
N GLU A 13 -11.38 -76.22 16.04
CA GLU A 13 -10.41 -75.27 15.52
C GLU A 13 -10.78 -74.97 14.06
N GLU A 14 -11.05 -73.71 13.68
CA GLU A 14 -11.08 -73.29 12.27
C GLU A 14 -10.86 -71.76 12.08
N ASN A 15 -9.59 -71.39 11.89
CA ASN A 15 -9.03 -70.52 10.84
C ASN A 15 -9.71 -69.18 10.45
N PRO A 16 -9.07 -68.00 10.68
CA PRO A 16 -9.52 -66.72 10.10
C PRO A 16 -8.96 -66.50 8.67
N ARG A 17 -9.81 -66.70 7.65
CA ARG A 17 -9.53 -66.28 6.27
C ARG A 17 -9.53 -64.74 6.15
N SER A 18 -8.32 -64.19 6.08
CA SER A 18 -7.87 -63.09 5.20
C SER A 18 -8.97 -62.38 4.38
N SER A 19 -9.44 -61.22 4.84
CA SER A 19 -10.15 -60.24 4.00
C SER A 19 -9.13 -59.27 3.37
N ARG A 20 -8.80 -59.54 2.10
CA ARG A 20 -7.95 -58.69 1.27
C ARG A 20 -8.73 -57.42 0.88
N VAL A 21 -8.48 -56.31 1.58
CA VAL A 21 -8.98 -54.98 1.20
C VAL A 21 -8.34 -54.57 -0.13
N ARG A 22 -9.09 -54.69 -1.24
CA ARG A 22 -8.72 -54.06 -2.51
C ARG A 22 -9.02 -52.57 -2.41
N SER A 23 -8.03 -51.76 -2.05
CA SER A 23 -8.07 -50.31 -2.22
C SER A 23 -8.03 -50.00 -3.72
N SER A 24 -9.19 -49.98 -4.35
CA SER A 24 -9.37 -49.53 -5.73
C SER A 24 -9.18 -48.01 -5.78
N SER A 25 -7.95 -47.55 -5.97
CA SER A 25 -7.59 -46.16 -6.23
C SER A 25 -8.11 -45.73 -7.60
N ARG A 26 -9.42 -45.53 -7.74
CA ARG A 26 -9.99 -44.75 -8.83
C ARG A 26 -9.83 -43.30 -8.45
N ILE A 27 -8.77 -42.67 -8.94
CA ILE A 27 -8.68 -41.21 -8.94
C ILE A 27 -9.87 -40.75 -9.79
N SER A 28 -10.90 -40.21 -9.11
CA SER A 28 -12.08 -39.68 -9.76
C SER A 28 -11.64 -38.61 -10.76
N THR A 29 -12.17 -38.62 -11.98
CA THR A 29 -11.91 -37.57 -12.98
C THR A 29 -12.28 -36.17 -12.46
N ALA A 30 -13.18 -36.08 -11.47
CA ALA A 30 -13.45 -34.85 -10.73
C ALA A 30 -12.27 -34.40 -9.88
N CYS A 31 -11.53 -35.33 -9.26
CA CYS A 31 -10.34 -35.04 -8.46
C CYS A 31 -9.19 -34.54 -9.34
N VAL A 32 -8.97 -35.17 -10.51
CA VAL A 32 -7.99 -34.68 -11.50
C VAL A 32 -8.35 -33.26 -11.98
N ARG A 33 -9.62 -33.01 -12.31
CA ARG A 33 -10.09 -31.68 -12.71
C ARG A 33 -9.90 -30.62 -11.61
N LEU A 34 -10.19 -30.95 -10.35
CA LEU A 34 -10.02 -30.04 -9.22
C LEU A 34 -8.53 -29.71 -8.96
N VAL A 35 -7.63 -30.68 -9.15
CA VAL A 35 -6.17 -30.48 -9.04
C VAL A 35 -5.66 -29.58 -10.16
N SER A 36 -6.10 -29.80 -11.41
CA SER A 36 -5.70 -28.97 -12.55
C SER A 36 -6.19 -27.52 -12.42
N VAL A 37 -7.43 -27.31 -11.97
CA VAL A 37 -7.97 -25.96 -11.78
C VAL A 37 -7.26 -25.23 -10.65
N LYS A 38 -6.97 -25.89 -9.53
CA LYS A 38 -6.19 -25.30 -8.43
C LYS A 38 -4.78 -24.89 -8.87
N PHE A 39 -4.08 -25.77 -9.60
CA PHE A 39 -2.74 -25.48 -10.12
C PHE A 39 -2.74 -24.27 -11.07
N ILE A 40 -3.73 -24.18 -11.96
CA ILE A 40 -3.88 -23.03 -12.87
C ILE A 40 -4.16 -21.75 -12.08
N LEU A 41 -5.03 -21.81 -11.06
CA LEU A 41 -5.31 -20.65 -10.20
C LEU A 41 -4.09 -20.21 -9.41
N ASP A 42 -3.24 -21.12 -8.93
CA ASP A 42 -2.01 -20.79 -8.23
C ASP A 42 -0.97 -20.15 -9.16
N ILE A 43 -0.85 -20.63 -10.41
CA ILE A 43 -0.03 -20.00 -11.43
C ILE A 43 -0.54 -18.60 -11.74
N ILE A 44 -1.85 -18.44 -11.94
CA ILE A 44 -2.47 -17.15 -12.22
C ILE A 44 -2.26 -16.21 -11.03
N ALA A 45 -2.50 -16.67 -9.79
CA ALA A 45 -2.30 -15.87 -8.59
C ALA A 45 -0.83 -15.45 -8.40
N SER A 46 0.13 -16.30 -8.75
CA SER A 46 1.56 -15.97 -8.74
C SER A 46 1.99 -15.06 -9.89
N ALA A 47 1.30 -15.11 -11.02
CA ALA A 47 1.61 -14.32 -12.21
C ALA A 47 0.87 -12.97 -12.26
N LEU A 48 -0.18 -12.81 -11.45
CA LEU A 48 -0.89 -11.55 -11.29
C LEU A 48 -0.07 -10.61 -10.41
N ASP A 49 0.36 -9.50 -11.00
CA ASP A 49 0.90 -8.39 -10.21
C ASP A 49 -0.14 -7.95 -9.16
N PRO A 50 0.29 -7.66 -7.92
CA PRO A 50 -0.62 -7.13 -6.91
C PRO A 50 -1.28 -5.84 -7.44
N PRO A 51 -2.58 -5.63 -7.17
CA PRO A 51 -3.29 -4.46 -7.66
C PRO A 51 -2.59 -3.20 -7.16
N LYS A 52 -2.08 -2.41 -8.10
CA LYS A 52 -1.45 -1.13 -7.78
C LYS A 52 -2.55 -0.10 -7.54
N PHE A 53 -2.83 0.16 -6.26
CA PHE A 53 -3.81 1.17 -5.88
C PHE A 53 -3.34 2.56 -6.33
N SER A 54 -4.28 3.34 -6.88
CA SER A 54 -4.05 4.76 -7.09
C SER A 54 -3.87 5.44 -5.72
N PRO A 55 -2.95 6.41 -5.61
CA PRO A 55 -2.74 7.12 -4.36
C PRO A 55 -4.01 7.89 -3.98
N THR A 56 -4.42 7.79 -2.71
CA THR A 56 -5.58 8.50 -2.20
C THR A 56 -5.24 9.98 -2.02
N VAL A 57 -6.24 10.87 -2.08
CA VAL A 57 -6.06 12.32 -1.83
C VAL A 57 -5.41 12.58 -0.46
N THR A 58 -5.74 11.79 0.56
CA THR A 58 -5.12 11.85 1.90
C THR A 58 -3.62 11.56 1.87
N ASP A 59 -3.20 10.60 1.05
CA ASP A 59 -1.79 10.20 0.93
C ASP A 59 -0.99 11.28 0.21
N ILE A 60 -1.60 11.86 -0.84
CA ILE A 60 -1.02 12.99 -1.57
C ILE A 60 -0.85 14.19 -0.63
N LYS A 61 -1.87 14.53 0.18
CA LYS A 61 -1.79 15.60 1.19
C LYS A 61 -0.65 15.37 2.17
N GLY A 62 -0.56 14.18 2.75
CA GLY A 62 0.51 13.82 3.69
C GLY A 62 1.89 13.93 3.04
N ALA A 63 2.04 13.42 1.82
CA ALA A 63 3.28 13.48 1.07
C ALA A 63 3.69 14.92 0.69
N VAL A 64 2.73 15.78 0.36
CA VAL A 64 2.97 17.21 0.08
C VAL A 64 3.37 17.94 1.36
N ALA A 65 2.68 17.68 2.47
CA ALA A 65 3.00 18.29 3.77
C ALA A 65 4.40 17.90 4.27
N LEU A 66 4.81 16.65 4.02
CA LEU A 66 6.12 16.11 4.44
C LEU A 66 7.21 16.26 3.37
N PHE A 67 6.95 17.00 2.29
CA PHE A 67 7.96 17.24 1.26
C PHE A 67 9.12 18.08 1.82
N PRO A 68 10.38 17.84 1.40
CA PRO A 68 11.51 18.63 1.90
C PRO A 68 11.49 20.08 1.42
N GLY A 69 11.67 21.00 2.36
CA GLY A 69 11.76 22.44 2.13
C GLY A 69 10.42 23.16 2.06
N LYS A 70 10.51 24.48 1.84
CA LYS A 70 9.36 25.41 1.94
C LYS A 70 8.47 25.42 0.69
N LEU A 71 9.01 24.98 -0.45
CA LEU A 71 8.39 25.08 -1.76
C LEU A 71 8.13 23.71 -2.36
N VAL A 72 6.91 23.50 -2.85
CA VAL A 72 6.53 22.27 -3.56
C VAL A 72 5.87 22.63 -4.89
N THR A 73 6.40 22.07 -5.98
CA THR A 73 5.77 22.13 -7.30
C THR A 73 5.29 20.75 -7.72
N TYR A 74 4.30 20.65 -8.59
CA TYR A 74 3.86 19.35 -9.13
C TYR A 74 5.03 18.56 -9.74
N ARG A 75 5.92 19.23 -10.48
CA ARG A 75 7.09 18.59 -11.11
C ARG A 75 8.10 18.07 -10.09
N SER A 76 8.39 18.84 -9.03
CA SER A 76 9.29 18.39 -7.96
C SER A 76 8.66 17.24 -7.18
N PHE A 77 7.36 17.31 -6.91
CA PHE A 77 6.61 16.25 -6.23
C PHE A 77 6.63 14.94 -7.04
N LYS A 78 6.33 15.00 -8.34
CA LYS A 78 6.31 13.81 -9.21
C LYS A 78 7.69 13.15 -9.38
N SER A 79 8.76 13.94 -9.35
CA SER A 79 10.12 13.44 -9.55
C SER A 79 10.79 12.95 -8.26
N ALA A 80 10.64 13.72 -7.18
CA ALA A 80 11.34 13.49 -5.92
C ALA A 80 10.45 12.91 -4.81
N GLY A 81 9.14 12.89 -5.02
CA GLY A 81 8.19 12.31 -4.09
C GLY A 81 8.28 10.78 -4.02
N PRO A 82 7.54 10.19 -3.07
CA PRO A 82 7.44 8.74 -2.89
C PRO A 82 7.08 8.02 -4.20
N ARG A 83 7.65 6.83 -4.43
CA ARG A 83 7.49 6.10 -5.71
C ARG A 83 6.04 5.76 -6.03
N ASN A 84 5.23 5.51 -5.01
CA ASN A 84 3.79 5.28 -5.10
C ASN A 84 2.98 6.53 -5.51
N MET A 85 3.52 7.73 -5.30
CA MET A 85 2.86 9.02 -5.63
C MET A 85 3.23 9.54 -7.03
N ARG A 86 4.06 8.81 -7.79
CA ARG A 86 4.49 9.26 -9.14
C ARG A 86 3.40 9.12 -10.21
N SER A 87 2.37 8.31 -9.95
CA SER A 87 1.20 8.17 -10.82
C SER A 87 0.18 9.28 -10.65
N THR A 88 0.32 10.13 -9.63
CA THR A 88 -0.59 11.26 -9.37
C THR A 88 -0.64 12.22 -10.56
N SER A 89 -1.85 12.58 -10.94
CA SER A 89 -2.12 13.58 -11.98
C SER A 89 -1.95 15.01 -11.46
N GLU A 90 -1.80 15.97 -12.36
CA GLU A 90 -1.68 17.38 -11.97
C GLU A 90 -2.97 17.89 -11.31
N ALA A 91 -4.13 17.45 -11.78
CA ALA A 91 -5.43 17.83 -11.21
C ALA A 91 -5.61 17.32 -9.78
N GLU A 92 -5.24 16.07 -9.50
CA GLU A 92 -5.28 15.51 -8.13
C GLU A 92 -4.32 16.23 -7.20
N PHE A 93 -3.14 16.59 -7.68
CA PHE A 93 -2.19 17.37 -6.91
C PHE A 93 -2.77 18.75 -6.57
N LEU A 94 -3.31 19.47 -7.55
CA LEU A 94 -3.91 20.79 -7.30
C LEU A 94 -5.06 20.71 -6.30
N LYS A 95 -5.97 19.75 -6.49
CA LYS A 95 -7.09 19.51 -5.56
C LYS A 95 -6.59 19.20 -4.14
N ALA A 96 -5.61 18.32 -3.99
CA ALA A 96 -5.05 17.97 -2.69
C ALA A 96 -4.44 19.18 -1.98
N VAL A 97 -3.79 20.06 -2.74
CA VAL A 97 -3.11 21.25 -2.23
C VAL A 97 -4.11 22.36 -1.90
N GLU A 98 -5.16 22.54 -2.70
CA GLU A 98 -6.28 23.45 -2.40
C GLU A 98 -6.97 23.07 -1.09
N GLU A 99 -7.13 21.78 -0.82
CA GLU A 99 -7.66 21.29 0.45
C GLU A 99 -6.65 21.42 1.63
N LEU A 100 -5.39 21.81 1.37
CA LEU A 100 -4.31 21.92 2.34
C LEU A 100 -4.01 23.38 2.77
N THR A 101 -5.02 24.26 2.74
CA THR A 101 -4.91 25.70 3.09
C THR A 101 -4.44 25.96 4.53
N ALA A 102 -4.69 25.02 5.44
CA ALA A 102 -4.20 25.05 6.81
C ALA A 102 -2.66 25.10 6.88
N PHE A 103 -1.98 24.33 6.04
CA PHE A 103 -0.53 24.13 6.09
C PHE A 103 0.24 25.04 5.13
N GLY A 104 -0.46 25.76 4.25
CA GLY A 104 0.19 26.55 3.21
C GLY A 104 -0.77 27.33 2.33
N LYS A 105 -0.22 27.93 1.28
CA LYS A 105 -0.97 28.63 0.23
C LYS A 105 -0.48 28.22 -1.16
N VAL A 106 -1.37 28.17 -2.13
CA VAL A 106 -1.01 28.01 -3.54
C VAL A 106 -0.76 29.38 -4.13
N VAL A 107 0.37 29.55 -4.82
CA VAL A 107 0.69 30.75 -5.59
C VAL A 107 1.02 30.35 -7.01
N GLU A 108 0.37 31.02 -7.96
CA GLU A 108 0.72 30.89 -9.37
C GLU A 108 1.85 31.84 -9.72
N VAL A 109 2.97 31.28 -10.18
CA VAL A 109 4.14 32.05 -10.59
C VAL A 109 4.32 31.96 -12.09
N ARG A 110 4.47 33.10 -12.76
CA ARG A 110 4.90 33.14 -14.15
C ARG A 110 6.42 33.17 -14.22
N VAL A 111 7.01 32.07 -14.68
CA VAL A 111 8.45 31.95 -14.86
C VAL A 111 8.84 32.51 -16.23
N PRO A 112 9.92 33.29 -16.36
CA PRO A 112 10.43 33.72 -17.66
C PRO A 112 10.64 32.52 -18.60
N ARG A 113 10.25 32.67 -19.87
CA ARG A 113 10.35 31.64 -20.92
C ARG A 113 9.42 30.42 -20.74
N ALA A 114 8.61 30.36 -19.68
CA ALA A 114 7.57 29.36 -19.55
C ALA A 114 6.27 29.84 -20.21
N THR A 115 5.69 29.02 -21.08
CA THR A 115 4.43 29.35 -21.75
C THR A 115 3.28 29.44 -20.75
N ARG A 116 3.21 28.50 -19.79
CA ARG A 116 2.16 28.40 -18.77
C ARG A 116 2.64 28.93 -17.41
N LYS A 117 1.71 29.43 -16.60
CA LYS A 117 1.97 29.71 -15.18
C LYS A 117 2.22 28.38 -14.46
N THR A 118 3.07 28.41 -13.44
CA THR A 118 3.36 27.25 -12.61
C THR A 118 2.71 27.43 -11.25
N ALA A 119 1.84 26.50 -10.85
CA ALA A 119 1.30 26.47 -9.50
C ALA A 119 2.38 25.98 -8.53
N VAL A 120 2.60 26.75 -7.46
CA VAL A 120 3.57 26.46 -6.42
C VAL A 120 2.87 26.46 -5.08
N PHE A 121 3.05 25.39 -4.31
CA PHE A 121 2.61 25.36 -2.93
C PHE A 121 3.70 25.89 -2.00
N LEU A 122 3.34 26.94 -1.26
CA LEU A 122 4.13 27.57 -0.23
C LEU A 122 3.70 27.04 1.13
N ARG A 123 4.61 26.36 1.82
CA ARG A 123 4.35 25.89 3.18
C ARG A 123 4.45 27.04 4.18
N LYS A 124 3.53 27.08 5.14
CA LYS A 124 3.59 27.97 6.30
C LYS A 124 4.64 27.48 7.31
N ALA A 125 5.11 28.39 8.14
CA ALA A 125 5.99 28.03 9.24
C ALA A 125 5.24 27.14 10.24
N PRO A 126 5.91 26.16 10.88
CA PRO A 126 5.25 25.26 11.83
C PRO A 126 4.64 25.98 13.03
N GLY A 127 5.14 27.17 13.39
CA GLY A 127 4.59 27.99 14.49
C GLY A 127 3.34 28.79 14.12
N GLU A 128 3.01 28.92 12.83
CA GLU A 128 1.80 29.62 12.36
C GLU A 128 0.59 28.68 12.24
N ILE A 129 0.80 27.37 12.40
CA ILE A 129 -0.22 26.35 12.24
C ILE A 129 -0.85 26.05 13.60
N GLN A 130 -2.18 26.16 13.69
CA GLN A 130 -2.91 25.87 14.92
C GLN A 130 -2.77 24.40 15.31
N GLU A 131 -2.62 24.13 16.62
CA GLU A 131 -2.39 22.77 17.12
C GLU A 131 -3.53 21.79 16.80
N ALA A 132 -4.77 22.30 16.71
CA ALA A 132 -5.95 21.50 16.37
C ALA A 132 -5.96 20.95 14.93
N LEU A 133 -5.09 21.46 14.05
CA LEU A 133 -5.04 21.07 12.63
C LEU A 133 -4.07 19.90 12.39
N TRP A 134 -3.24 19.55 13.36
CA TRP A 134 -2.35 18.40 13.25
C TRP A 134 -3.18 17.10 13.28
N THR A 135 -3.15 16.37 12.17
CA THR A 135 -3.83 15.07 12.03
C THR A 135 -2.83 13.95 12.32
N THR A 136 -3.30 12.74 12.68
CA THR A 136 -2.46 11.55 12.92
C THR A 136 -1.45 11.26 11.81
N SER A 137 -1.76 11.63 10.56
CA SER A 137 -0.89 11.42 9.40
C SER A 137 0.20 12.49 9.22
N ILE A 138 0.05 13.69 9.79
CA ILE A 138 0.99 14.81 9.66
C ILE A 138 1.39 15.26 11.06
N GLY A 139 2.45 14.67 11.60
CA GLY A 139 3.01 15.10 12.88
C GLY A 139 3.74 16.44 12.77
N GLN A 140 3.56 17.30 13.77
CA GLN A 140 4.21 18.61 13.85
C GLN A 140 5.74 18.51 13.77
N GLU A 141 6.33 17.56 14.49
CA GLU A 141 7.78 17.36 14.52
C GLU A 141 8.30 16.91 13.15
N ALA A 142 7.64 15.94 12.52
CA ALA A 142 8.02 15.47 11.18
C ALA A 142 7.90 16.59 10.14
N PHE A 143 6.84 17.41 10.24
CA PHE A 143 6.65 18.57 9.38
C PHE A 143 7.77 19.61 9.58
N ALA A 144 8.08 19.97 10.83
CA ALA A 144 9.13 20.93 11.17
C ALA A 144 10.51 20.46 10.69
N ARG A 145 10.83 19.18 10.89
CA ARG A 145 12.07 18.54 10.40
C ARG A 145 12.19 18.59 8.87
N GLN A 146 11.08 18.47 8.14
CA GLN A 146 11.09 18.57 6.67
C GLN A 146 11.11 20.02 6.20
N PHE A 147 10.49 20.93 6.95
CA PHE A 147 10.44 22.36 6.63
C PHE A 147 11.81 23.03 6.75
N SER A 148 12.62 22.62 7.74
CA SER A 148 13.98 23.16 7.94
C SER A 148 14.98 22.74 6.86
N LYS A 149 14.66 21.72 6.05
CA LYS A 149 15.53 21.27 4.95
C LYS A 149 15.54 22.29 3.81
N ALA A 150 16.65 22.30 3.07
CA ALA A 150 16.74 23.10 1.85
C ALA A 150 15.70 22.66 0.81
N THR A 151 15.24 23.60 -0.01
CA THR A 151 14.35 23.34 -1.13
C THR A 151 14.95 22.31 -2.07
N HIS A 152 14.15 21.33 -2.50
CA HIS A 152 14.61 20.25 -3.35
C HIS A 152 15.21 20.75 -4.68
N SER A 153 16.29 20.13 -5.14
CA SER A 153 17.05 20.51 -6.35
C SER A 153 16.24 20.53 -7.65
N LYS A 154 15.11 19.82 -7.68
CA LYS A 154 14.18 19.78 -8.82
C LYS A 154 13.23 20.98 -8.89
N VAL A 155 13.19 21.83 -7.86
CA VAL A 155 12.53 23.13 -7.93
C VAL A 155 13.46 24.08 -8.68
N SER A 156 12.95 24.75 -9.72
CA SER A 156 13.76 25.68 -10.51
C SER A 156 14.19 26.88 -9.67
N LYS A 157 15.46 27.28 -9.79
CA LYS A 157 16.00 28.47 -9.13
C LYS A 157 15.20 29.73 -9.48
N ASN A 158 14.68 29.82 -10.71
CA ASN A 158 13.86 30.95 -11.15
C ASN A 158 12.53 31.03 -10.40
N ILE A 159 11.93 29.88 -10.07
CA ILE A 159 10.70 29.83 -9.28
C ILE A 159 11.01 30.28 -7.84
N ALA A 160 12.10 29.77 -7.26
CA ALA A 160 12.52 30.13 -5.91
C ALA A 160 12.84 31.62 -5.79
N ALA A 161 13.58 32.18 -6.75
CA ALA A 161 13.91 33.60 -6.81
C ALA A 161 12.65 34.47 -6.95
N LYS A 162 11.74 34.10 -7.87
CA LYS A 162 10.51 34.87 -8.09
C LYS A 162 9.60 34.89 -6.87
N ILE A 163 9.57 33.81 -6.09
CA ILE A 163 8.80 33.75 -4.85
C ILE A 163 9.45 34.58 -3.74
N ALA A 164 10.78 34.67 -3.70
CA ALA A 164 11.46 35.51 -2.71
C ALA A 164 11.29 37.03 -2.99
N GLU A 165 11.00 37.39 -4.23
CA GLU A 165 10.67 38.78 -4.64
C GLU A 165 9.20 39.17 -4.34
N MET A 166 8.33 38.22 -4.01
CA MET A 166 6.89 38.43 -3.78
C MET A 166 6.56 38.54 -2.29
#